data_AF-Q01QW0-F1
#
_entry.id   AF-Q01QW0-F1
#
_cell.length_a   1.000
_cell.length_b   1.000
_cell.length_c   1.000
_cell.angle_alpha   90.00
_cell.angle_beta   90.00
_cell.angle_gamma   90.00
#
_symmetry.space_group_name_H-M   'P 1'
#
loop_
_entity.id
_entity.type
_entity.pdbx_description
1 polymer ?
#
loop_
_entity_poly.entity_id
_entity_poly.type
_entity_poly.pdbx_seq_one_letter_code
_entity_poly.pdbx_strand_id
1 'polypeptide(L)'
;MRTKTSLAVVFCCYCLTPGTAQTAQTSEDPVAVFTEHPRLFLRPQRIRLLKRERERASARWNQFETLVAGNAPMPQPGFAWALYYQVSGNAEYGKKAVEWSLTTAADLRQQALVFDWCQDLMSDAQRRDLSARMAKGIGDPSDTSIAAVRGRTLAAIALYDHTPQAPQRALEQIVHQWWDRRMLPALRGGKSVVGRDEAYPLWELLHAIRDNTNIDLRETVPRFFKDFPIEHLLTHYPATYEAPENQYRIGLTKSAGEPDLNAAALSRAAELEMVALDVNAAESQMLQGWLMHDHFMLRGTFGAPYEFLWANPYQPGLSYYHVPLIYHNNDFGRLFVRSSWDEDAEWFGYWDGNMQMFSQGHLTPLSAQLNAPPISLKEALLCFAQRARKFRVTLDEEEAVFILGLQPKRTYQVEIDDEEIFETQADAGGILELDVPRGKATGLRLKEVTP
;
A
#
# COMPACT_ATOMS: atom_id res chain seq x y z
N MET A 1 17.17 -60.05 -44.13
CA MET A 1 17.45 -59.87 -42.69
C MET A 1 17.03 -58.45 -42.30
N ARG A 2 15.85 -58.31 -41.68
CA ARG A 2 15.35 -57.18 -40.86
C ARG A 2 13.82 -57.27 -40.80
N THR A 3 13.38 -57.89 -39.72
CA THR A 3 12.01 -57.96 -39.21
C THR A 3 11.53 -56.55 -38.87
N LYS A 4 10.33 -56.18 -39.35
CA LYS A 4 9.60 -54.99 -38.93
C LYS A 4 8.63 -55.39 -37.81
N THR A 5 8.87 -54.90 -36.61
CA THR A 5 7.95 -54.99 -35.48
C THR A 5 6.95 -53.84 -35.56
N SER A 6 5.68 -54.19 -35.70
CA SER A 6 4.53 -53.28 -35.56
C SER A 6 4.17 -53.18 -34.08
N LEU A 7 4.16 -51.98 -33.52
CA LEU A 7 3.61 -51.71 -32.19
C LEU A 7 2.25 -51.01 -32.37
N ALA A 8 1.18 -51.71 -32.00
CA ALA A 8 -0.16 -51.13 -31.91
C ALA A 8 -0.28 -50.37 -30.58
N VAL A 9 -0.59 -49.07 -30.65
CA VAL A 9 -0.94 -48.27 -29.47
C VAL A 9 -2.45 -48.32 -29.32
N VAL A 10 -2.90 -48.91 -28.21
CA VAL A 10 -4.29 -48.97 -27.78
C VAL A 10 -4.72 -47.58 -27.29
N PHE A 11 -5.70 -47.00 -27.97
CA PHE A 11 -6.36 -45.75 -27.58
C PHE A 11 -7.31 -46.06 -26.42
N CYS A 12 -6.95 -45.65 -25.20
CA CYS A 12 -7.83 -45.76 -24.04
C CYS A 12 -8.51 -44.40 -23.82
N CYS A 13 -9.79 -44.32 -24.18
CA CYS A 13 -10.66 -43.19 -23.87
C CYS A 13 -10.91 -43.13 -22.36
N TYR A 14 -10.23 -42.22 -21.65
CA TYR A 14 -10.67 -41.78 -20.34
C TYR A 14 -11.68 -40.64 -20.52
N CYS A 15 -12.92 -40.91 -20.13
CA CYS A 15 -13.95 -39.90 -19.94
C CYS A 15 -13.50 -38.94 -18.84
N LEU A 16 -13.17 -37.70 -19.21
CA LEU A 16 -12.99 -36.59 -18.28
C LEU A 16 -14.36 -36.22 -17.71
N THR A 17 -14.60 -36.60 -16.46
CA THR A 17 -15.66 -36.01 -15.66
C THR A 17 -15.35 -34.53 -15.40
N PRO A 18 -16.34 -33.63 -15.47
CA PRO A 18 -16.12 -32.22 -15.14
C PRO A 18 -15.75 -32.13 -13.65
N GLY A 19 -14.52 -31.70 -13.39
CA GLY A 19 -14.03 -31.43 -12.05
C GLY A 19 -14.97 -30.46 -11.34
N THR A 20 -15.51 -30.90 -10.21
CA THR A 20 -16.16 -30.03 -9.24
C THR A 20 -15.21 -28.90 -8.91
N ALA A 21 -15.61 -27.67 -9.24
CA ALA A 21 -14.97 -26.47 -8.74
C ALA A 21 -14.85 -26.61 -7.22
N GLN A 22 -13.61 -26.72 -6.73
CA GLN A 22 -13.29 -26.57 -5.33
C GLN A 22 -13.71 -25.15 -4.94
N THR A 23 -14.91 -25.03 -4.40
CA THR A 23 -15.27 -23.90 -3.56
C THR A 23 -14.23 -23.88 -2.45
N ALA A 24 -13.46 -22.78 -2.37
CA ALA A 24 -12.58 -22.54 -1.25
C ALA A 24 -13.42 -22.66 0.03
N GLN A 25 -13.21 -23.73 0.80
CA GLN A 25 -13.69 -23.80 2.17
C GLN A 25 -12.94 -22.71 2.92
N THR A 26 -13.59 -21.57 3.17
CA THR A 26 -13.23 -20.71 4.30
C THR A 26 -13.34 -21.60 5.53
N SER A 27 -12.21 -22.09 6.04
CA SER A 27 -12.23 -22.70 7.36
C SER A 27 -12.59 -21.58 8.34
N GLU A 28 -13.72 -21.70 9.02
CA GLU A 28 -14.07 -20.87 10.18
C GLU A 28 -13.19 -21.28 11.37
N ASP A 29 -11.89 -21.45 11.15
CA ASP A 29 -10.96 -21.75 12.22
C ASP A 29 -10.88 -20.53 13.15
N PRO A 30 -10.82 -20.75 14.47
CA PRO A 30 -10.73 -19.67 15.43
C PRO A 30 -9.44 -18.87 15.20
N VAL A 31 -9.58 -17.54 15.17
CA VAL A 31 -8.43 -16.65 15.00
C VAL A 31 -7.74 -16.47 16.35
N ALA A 32 -6.65 -17.22 16.56
CA ALA A 32 -5.90 -17.21 17.80
C ALA A 32 -4.54 -16.51 17.70
N VAL A 33 -4.11 -15.94 18.82
CA VAL A 33 -2.79 -15.32 19.00
C VAL A 33 -1.85 -16.32 19.68
N PHE A 34 -0.67 -16.52 19.11
CA PHE A 34 0.30 -17.55 19.54
C PHE A 34 1.61 -16.97 20.08
N THR A 35 1.68 -15.66 20.28
CA THR A 35 2.88 -14.91 20.62
C THR A 35 2.77 -14.25 21.99
N GLU A 36 3.92 -14.00 22.64
CA GLU A 36 4.01 -13.31 23.94
C GLU A 36 4.40 -11.84 23.77
N HIS A 37 4.03 -11.01 24.76
CA HIS A 37 4.41 -9.60 24.82
C HIS A 37 5.93 -9.38 24.89
N PRO A 38 6.47 -8.29 24.31
CA PRO A 38 5.82 -7.42 23.33
C PRO A 38 5.64 -8.14 22.00
N ARG A 39 4.41 -8.10 21.48
CA ARG A 39 3.96 -8.90 20.32
C ARG A 39 3.52 -8.03 19.14
N LEU A 40 3.21 -6.76 19.37
CA LEU A 40 2.88 -5.78 18.34
C LEU A 40 4.15 -5.11 17.82
N PHE A 41 4.56 -5.46 16.58
CA PHE A 41 5.67 -4.88 15.81
C PHE A 41 7.08 -5.04 16.41
N LEU A 42 7.20 -5.21 17.72
CA LEU A 42 8.43 -5.32 18.50
C LEU A 42 8.70 -6.74 18.95
N ARG A 43 8.51 -7.72 18.06
CA ARG A 43 8.93 -9.10 18.32
C ARG A 43 10.43 -9.15 18.65
N PRO A 44 10.93 -10.21 19.32
CA PRO A 44 12.31 -10.26 19.81
C PRO A 44 13.40 -9.93 18.79
N GLN A 45 13.18 -10.27 17.51
CA GLN A 45 14.09 -9.93 16.41
C GLN A 45 14.15 -8.42 16.14
N ARG A 46 13.00 -7.73 16.04
CA ARG A 46 12.93 -6.29 15.80
C ARG A 46 13.53 -5.51 16.98
N ILE A 47 13.16 -5.85 18.23
CA ILE A 47 13.75 -5.21 19.42
C ILE A 47 15.27 -5.34 19.42
N ARG A 48 15.79 -6.54 19.12
CA ARG A 48 17.24 -6.76 19.08
C ARG A 48 17.92 -5.89 18.02
N LEU A 49 17.30 -5.74 16.85
CA LEU A 49 17.79 -4.84 15.80
C LEU A 49 17.81 -3.39 16.29
N LEU A 50 16.70 -2.88 16.85
CA LEU A 50 16.61 -1.50 17.32
C LEU A 50 17.57 -1.20 18.49
N LYS A 51 17.77 -2.16 19.41
CA LYS A 51 18.78 -2.02 20.49
C LYS A 51 20.20 -1.94 19.95
N ARG A 52 20.51 -2.68 18.88
CA ARG A 52 21.81 -2.56 18.18
C ARG A 52 21.96 -1.21 17.50
N GLU A 53 20.89 -0.67 16.93
CA GLU A 53 20.92 0.68 16.34
C GLU A 53 21.29 1.75 17.39
N ARG A 54 20.72 1.63 18.59
CA ARG A 54 21.14 2.44 19.74
C ARG A 54 22.61 2.21 20.11
N GLU A 55 23.04 0.97 20.27
CA GLU A 55 24.44 0.65 20.64
C GLU A 55 25.45 1.19 19.61
N ARG A 56 25.05 1.26 18.34
CA ARG A 56 25.84 1.83 17.24
C ARG A 56 25.73 3.34 17.12
N ALA A 57 24.87 3.99 17.92
CA ALA A 57 24.53 5.40 17.77
C ALA A 57 24.18 5.77 16.31
N SER A 58 23.31 4.96 15.68
CA SER A 58 22.93 5.20 14.28
C SER A 58 22.25 6.56 14.12
N ALA A 59 22.32 7.15 12.91
CA ALA A 59 21.74 8.47 12.65
C ALA A 59 20.23 8.52 12.98
N ARG A 60 19.49 7.45 12.68
CA ARG A 60 18.06 7.32 12.99
C ARG A 60 17.81 7.27 14.50
N TRP A 61 18.62 6.50 15.25
CA TRP A 61 18.54 6.49 16.71
C TRP A 61 18.86 7.86 17.30
N ASN A 62 19.99 8.48 16.93
CA ASN A 62 20.40 9.77 17.49
C ASN A 62 19.37 10.86 17.22
N GLN A 63 18.75 10.86 16.02
CA GLN A 63 17.67 11.79 15.69
C GLN A 63 16.47 11.58 16.62
N PHE A 64 16.00 10.35 16.75
CA PHE A 64 14.86 10.02 17.60
C PHE A 64 15.14 10.32 19.09
N GLU A 65 16.32 9.92 19.58
CA GLU A 65 16.76 10.19 20.94
C GLU A 65 16.86 11.68 21.23
N THR A 66 17.43 12.48 20.31
CA THR A 66 17.55 13.94 20.48
C THR A 66 16.19 14.60 20.68
N LEU A 67 15.18 14.18 19.91
CA LEU A 67 13.82 14.72 20.04
C LEU A 67 13.19 14.33 21.38
N VAL A 68 13.28 13.05 21.76
CA VAL A 68 12.66 12.55 22.99
C VAL A 68 13.36 13.11 24.22
N ALA A 69 14.69 13.00 24.30
CA ALA A 69 15.49 13.51 25.41
C ALA A 69 15.47 15.05 25.49
N GLY A 70 15.32 15.72 24.34
CA GLY A 70 15.08 17.17 24.26
C GLY A 70 13.68 17.61 24.66
N ASN A 71 12.79 16.69 25.04
CA ASN A 71 11.38 16.93 25.37
C ASN A 71 10.60 17.65 24.24
N ALA A 72 10.93 17.35 22.98
CA ALA A 72 10.17 17.87 21.85
C ALA A 72 8.70 17.39 21.92
N PRO A 73 7.72 18.22 21.50
CA PRO A 73 6.32 17.84 21.52
C PRO A 73 6.05 16.75 20.46
N MET A 74 5.87 15.51 20.92
CA MET A 74 5.57 14.38 20.05
C MET A 74 4.07 14.34 19.74
N PRO A 75 3.64 14.39 18.46
CA PRO A 75 2.22 14.34 18.12
C PRO A 75 1.53 13.02 18.51
N GLN A 76 2.30 11.93 18.55
CA GLN A 76 1.86 10.62 19.02
C GLN A 76 2.74 10.17 20.20
N PRO A 77 2.55 10.76 21.38
CA PRO A 77 3.47 10.60 22.49
C PRO A 77 3.44 9.20 23.09
N GLY A 78 2.27 8.53 23.10
CA GLY A 78 2.18 7.14 23.58
C GLY A 78 3.03 6.19 22.73
N PHE A 79 2.94 6.31 21.40
CA PHE A 79 3.78 5.54 20.48
C PHE A 79 5.27 5.88 20.64
N ALA A 80 5.63 7.16 20.61
CA ALA A 80 7.02 7.60 20.68
C ALA A 80 7.69 7.21 22.01
N TRP A 81 7.08 7.51 23.16
CA TRP A 81 7.68 7.25 24.46
C TRP A 81 7.77 5.76 24.78
N ALA A 82 6.78 4.95 24.38
CA ALA A 82 6.84 3.50 24.55
C ALA A 82 7.93 2.86 23.66
N LEU A 83 8.09 3.32 22.41
CA LEU A 83 9.18 2.86 21.55
C LEU A 83 10.55 3.21 22.15
N TYR A 84 10.70 4.46 22.61
CA TYR A 84 11.93 4.91 23.25
C TYR A 84 12.24 4.07 24.50
N TYR A 85 11.24 3.77 25.33
CA TYR A 85 11.40 2.87 26.49
C TYR A 85 11.91 1.49 26.08
N GLN A 86 11.27 0.84 25.10
CA GLN A 86 11.64 -0.51 24.68
C GLN A 86 13.09 -0.63 24.21
N VAL A 87 13.61 0.42 23.59
CA VAL A 87 14.97 0.45 23.06
C VAL A 87 16.00 0.94 24.09
N SER A 88 15.67 1.99 24.84
CA SER A 88 16.59 2.60 25.82
C SER A 88 16.62 1.88 27.18
N GLY A 89 15.51 1.25 27.57
CA GLY A 89 15.27 0.79 28.95
C GLY A 89 14.92 1.93 29.93
N ASN A 90 14.70 3.16 29.46
CA ASN A 90 14.38 4.28 30.33
C ASN A 90 12.93 4.22 30.83
N ALA A 91 12.76 3.72 32.06
CA ALA A 91 11.46 3.54 32.69
C ALA A 91 10.66 4.84 32.90
N GLU A 92 11.30 6.01 32.91
CA GLU A 92 10.59 7.30 33.03
C GLU A 92 9.68 7.54 31.81
N TYR A 93 10.21 7.36 30.59
CA TYR A 93 9.43 7.50 29.37
C TYR A 93 8.38 6.40 29.23
N GLY A 94 8.68 5.18 29.67
CA GLY A 94 7.68 4.12 29.72
C GLY A 94 6.51 4.48 30.64
N LYS A 95 6.77 5.01 31.85
CA LYS A 95 5.72 5.49 32.76
C LYS A 95 4.94 6.68 32.20
N LYS A 96 5.61 7.64 31.55
CA LYS A 96 4.95 8.75 30.83
C LYS A 96 3.99 8.23 29.76
N ALA A 97 4.39 7.19 29.00
CA ALA A 97 3.53 6.56 28.01
C ALA A 97 2.29 5.90 28.65
N VAL A 98 2.48 5.18 29.77
CA VAL A 98 1.39 4.56 30.54
C VAL A 98 0.42 5.61 31.09
N GLU A 99 0.91 6.71 31.66
CA GLU A 99 0.06 7.78 32.18
C GLU A 99 -0.74 8.47 31.06
N TRP A 100 -0.09 8.74 29.93
CA TRP A 100 -0.74 9.36 28.78
C TRP A 100 -1.82 8.47 28.16
N SER A 101 -1.61 7.15 28.09
CA SER A 101 -2.57 6.22 27.47
C SER A 101 -3.90 6.11 28.22
N LEU A 102 -3.94 6.54 29.49
CA LEU A 102 -5.15 6.60 30.32
C LEU A 102 -5.94 7.90 30.14
N THR A 103 -5.40 8.88 29.41
CA THR A 103 -6.09 10.14 29.10
C THR A 103 -7.14 9.95 28.00
N THR A 104 -8.03 10.93 27.82
CA THR A 104 -9.03 10.92 26.74
C THR A 104 -8.45 11.25 25.36
N ALA A 105 -7.21 11.73 25.29
CA ALA A 105 -6.52 12.03 24.03
C ALA A 105 -5.91 10.78 23.38
N ALA A 106 -5.79 9.68 24.12
CA ALA A 106 -5.18 8.46 23.63
C ALA A 106 -6.14 7.68 22.73
N ASP A 107 -5.77 7.56 21.45
CA ASP A 107 -6.47 6.69 20.51
C ASP A 107 -6.22 5.20 20.80
N LEU A 108 -7.09 4.34 20.27
CA LEU A 108 -7.06 2.90 20.52
C LEU A 108 -5.76 2.24 20.03
N ARG A 109 -5.15 2.74 18.94
CA ARG A 109 -3.88 2.23 18.41
C ARG A 109 -2.77 2.48 19.41
N GLN A 110 -2.60 3.71 19.90
CA GLN A 110 -1.55 4.03 20.86
C GLN A 110 -1.79 3.35 22.22
N GLN A 111 -3.04 3.20 22.66
CA GLN A 111 -3.37 2.42 23.86
C GLN A 111 -2.88 0.97 23.73
N ALA A 112 -3.12 0.33 22.57
CA ALA A 112 -2.67 -1.04 22.32
C ALA A 112 -1.15 -1.17 22.33
N LEU A 113 -0.43 -0.23 21.70
CA LEU A 113 1.04 -0.22 21.70
C LEU A 113 1.61 -0.03 23.10
N VAL A 114 1.08 0.94 23.87
CA VAL A 114 1.52 1.17 25.25
C VAL A 114 1.21 -0.04 26.14
N PHE A 115 0.04 -0.65 26.00
CA PHE A 115 -0.31 -1.87 26.72
C PHE A 115 0.61 -3.02 26.38
N ASP A 116 0.96 -3.22 25.11
CA ASP A 116 1.85 -4.30 24.70
C ASP A 116 3.30 -4.06 25.14
N TRP A 117 3.79 -2.82 25.02
CA TRP A 117 5.20 -2.47 25.20
C TRP A 117 5.57 -2.01 26.60
N CYS A 118 4.63 -1.70 27.48
CA CYS A 118 4.96 -1.15 28.80
C CYS A 118 4.37 -1.99 29.95
N GLN A 119 4.05 -3.26 29.71
CA GLN A 119 3.39 -4.10 30.71
C GLN A 119 4.11 -4.18 32.04
N ASP A 120 5.42 -4.28 32.02
CA ASP A 120 6.24 -4.43 33.21
C ASP A 120 6.29 -3.16 34.07
N LEU A 121 5.86 -2.02 33.53
CA LEU A 121 5.76 -0.74 34.24
C LEU A 121 4.36 -0.42 34.77
N MET A 122 3.34 -1.19 34.35
CA MET A 122 1.95 -0.94 34.74
C MET A 122 1.64 -1.54 36.11
N SER A 123 1.03 -0.74 36.98
CA SER A 123 0.33 -1.27 38.16
C SER A 123 -0.92 -2.06 37.76
N ASP A 124 -1.41 -2.93 38.64
CA ASP A 124 -2.64 -3.69 38.42
C ASP A 124 -3.88 -2.80 38.21
N ALA A 125 -3.90 -1.61 38.80
CA ALA A 125 -4.97 -0.65 38.58
C ALA A 125 -4.92 -0.07 37.16
N GLN A 126 -3.73 0.36 36.71
CA GLN A 126 -3.53 0.90 35.36
C GLN A 126 -3.78 -0.16 34.29
N ARG A 127 -3.30 -1.39 34.50
CA ARG A 127 -3.54 -2.52 33.60
C ARG A 127 -5.04 -2.79 33.44
N ARG A 128 -5.79 -2.84 34.55
CA ARG A 128 -7.25 -3.06 34.52
C ARG A 128 -8.00 -1.93 33.82
N ASP A 129 -7.66 -0.66 34.10
CA ASP A 129 -8.31 0.49 33.45
C ASP A 129 -8.06 0.50 31.94
N LEU A 130 -6.79 0.33 31.53
CA LEU A 130 -6.43 0.33 30.12
C LEU A 130 -7.06 -0.87 29.37
N SER A 131 -7.08 -2.05 29.99
CA SER A 131 -7.80 -3.21 29.44
C SER A 131 -9.28 -2.95 29.26
N ALA A 132 -9.96 -2.33 30.24
CA ALA A 132 -11.38 -2.03 30.14
C ALA A 132 -11.69 -1.02 29.01
N ARG A 133 -10.84 0.00 28.85
CA ARG A 133 -10.96 1.00 27.78
C ARG A 133 -10.78 0.40 26.40
N MET A 134 -9.74 -0.41 26.23
CA MET A 134 -9.49 -1.10 24.97
C MET A 134 -10.58 -2.12 24.65
N ALA A 135 -11.06 -2.90 25.63
CA ALA A 135 -12.18 -3.82 25.44
C ALA A 135 -13.45 -3.09 24.97
N LYS A 136 -13.72 -1.89 25.50
CA LYS A 136 -14.81 -1.02 25.02
C LYS A 136 -14.57 -0.57 23.57
N GLY A 137 -13.35 -0.13 23.23
CA GLY A 137 -12.99 0.31 21.87
C GLY A 137 -13.05 -0.81 20.83
N ILE A 138 -12.67 -2.02 21.20
CA ILE A 138 -12.81 -3.23 20.37
C ILE A 138 -14.29 -3.50 20.03
N GLY A 139 -15.19 -3.28 20.99
CA GLY A 139 -16.62 -3.56 20.86
C GLY A 139 -17.43 -2.55 20.05
N ASP A 140 -16.82 -1.48 19.51
CA ASP A 140 -17.52 -0.49 18.68
C ASP A 140 -17.32 -0.78 17.18
N PRO A 141 -18.32 -1.35 16.48
CA PRO A 141 -18.21 -1.70 15.06
C PRO A 141 -18.60 -0.54 14.12
N SER A 142 -18.92 0.66 14.63
CA SER A 142 -19.54 1.73 13.83
C SER A 142 -18.61 2.27 12.74
N ASP A 143 -17.34 2.52 13.08
CA ASP A 143 -16.33 2.96 12.12
C ASP A 143 -15.67 1.74 11.46
N THR A 144 -15.77 1.68 10.12
CA THR A 144 -15.25 0.56 9.32
C THR A 144 -14.07 0.95 8.42
N SER A 145 -13.50 2.15 8.64
CA SER A 145 -12.23 2.57 8.03
C SER A 145 -11.11 1.60 8.37
N ILE A 146 -10.08 1.53 7.51
CA ILE A 146 -8.95 0.63 7.75
C ILE A 146 -8.20 1.10 9.01
N ALA A 147 -8.08 2.41 9.23
CA ALA A 147 -7.52 2.98 10.46
C ALA A 147 -8.21 2.51 11.75
N ALA A 148 -9.55 2.50 11.79
CA ALA A 148 -10.31 2.04 12.95
C ALA A 148 -10.22 0.52 13.15
N VAL A 149 -10.29 -0.25 12.05
CA VAL A 149 -10.12 -1.70 12.09
C VAL A 149 -8.72 -2.06 12.59
N ARG A 150 -7.67 -1.40 12.10
CA ARG A 150 -6.29 -1.51 12.60
C ARG A 150 -6.24 -1.27 14.10
N GLY A 151 -6.85 -0.21 14.61
CA GLY A 151 -6.89 0.08 16.05
C GLY A 151 -7.50 -1.07 16.86
N ARG A 152 -8.64 -1.62 16.41
CA ARG A 152 -9.30 -2.77 17.05
C ARG A 152 -8.48 -4.05 16.97
N THR A 153 -7.84 -4.32 15.82
CA THR A 153 -6.95 -5.47 15.64
C THR A 153 -5.80 -5.43 16.65
N LEU A 154 -5.11 -4.29 16.76
CA LEU A 154 -3.99 -4.14 17.69
C LEU A 154 -4.45 -4.31 19.14
N ALA A 155 -5.56 -3.68 19.52
CA ALA A 155 -6.12 -3.81 20.86
C ALA A 155 -6.52 -5.25 21.19
N ALA A 156 -7.13 -5.96 20.23
CA ALA A 156 -7.51 -7.36 20.40
C ALA A 156 -6.29 -8.27 20.57
N ILE A 157 -5.24 -8.07 19.76
CA ILE A 157 -3.99 -8.83 19.90
C ILE A 157 -3.31 -8.53 21.26
N ALA A 158 -3.25 -7.26 21.66
CA ALA A 158 -2.67 -6.86 22.94
C ALA A 158 -3.44 -7.45 24.14
N LEU A 159 -4.77 -7.58 24.05
CA LEU A 159 -5.62 -8.07 25.14
C LEU A 159 -5.88 -9.57 25.13
N TYR A 160 -5.36 -10.32 24.16
CA TYR A 160 -5.78 -11.69 23.89
C TYR A 160 -5.75 -12.60 25.13
N ASP A 161 -4.68 -12.51 25.94
CA ASP A 161 -4.52 -13.32 27.17
C ASP A 161 -5.05 -12.64 28.45
N HIS A 162 -5.53 -11.40 28.34
CA HIS A 162 -5.95 -10.57 29.48
C HIS A 162 -7.48 -10.50 29.64
N THR A 163 -8.23 -10.74 28.56
CA THR A 163 -9.69 -10.65 28.56
C THR A 163 -10.30 -11.89 27.89
N PRO A 164 -11.25 -12.59 28.53
CA PRO A 164 -11.84 -13.77 27.94
C PRO A 164 -12.73 -13.42 26.74
N GLN A 165 -12.58 -14.18 25.64
CA GLN A 165 -13.46 -14.24 24.46
C GLN A 165 -13.61 -12.97 23.61
N ALA A 166 -13.68 -11.77 24.20
CA ALA A 166 -13.91 -10.54 23.46
C ALA A 166 -12.81 -10.24 22.42
N PRO A 167 -11.50 -10.39 22.74
CA PRO A 167 -10.45 -10.18 21.75
C PRO A 167 -10.52 -11.19 20.59
N GLN A 168 -10.71 -12.48 20.89
CA GLN A 168 -10.84 -13.52 19.88
C GLN A 168 -12.01 -13.28 18.94
N ARG A 169 -13.21 -12.98 19.47
CA ARG A 169 -14.39 -12.65 18.65
C ARG A 169 -14.15 -11.45 17.75
N ALA A 170 -13.44 -10.44 18.24
CA ALA A 170 -13.11 -9.28 17.43
C ALA A 170 -12.17 -9.63 16.27
N LEU A 171 -11.14 -10.46 16.52
CA LEU A 171 -10.25 -10.94 15.46
C LEU A 171 -11.02 -11.79 14.43
N GLU A 172 -11.90 -12.68 14.87
CA GLU A 172 -12.78 -13.45 13.98
C GLU A 172 -13.70 -12.55 13.15
N GLN A 173 -14.28 -11.50 13.73
CA GLN A 173 -15.08 -10.52 12.99
C GLN A 173 -14.24 -9.75 11.96
N ILE A 174 -13.01 -9.38 12.31
CA ILE A 174 -12.12 -8.63 11.41
C ILE A 174 -11.68 -9.50 10.24
N VAL A 175 -11.28 -10.74 10.48
CA VAL A 175 -10.85 -11.67 9.42
C VAL A 175 -12.05 -12.14 8.59
N HIS A 176 -13.05 -12.75 9.23
CA HIS A 176 -14.12 -13.45 8.50
C HIS A 176 -15.23 -12.52 7.97
N GLN A 177 -15.47 -11.37 8.62
CA GLN A 177 -16.54 -10.44 8.18
C GLN A 177 -15.98 -9.21 7.47
N TRP A 178 -15.01 -8.52 8.06
CA TRP A 178 -14.49 -7.31 7.43
C TRP A 178 -13.54 -7.62 6.26
N TRP A 179 -12.61 -8.56 6.42
CA TRP A 179 -11.69 -8.92 5.34
C TRP A 179 -12.38 -9.78 4.28
N ASP A 180 -12.80 -11.00 4.63
CA ASP A 180 -13.29 -12.00 3.66
C ASP A 180 -14.58 -11.61 2.95
N ARG A 181 -15.52 -10.96 3.66
CA ARG A 181 -16.85 -10.63 3.12
C ARG A 181 -16.99 -9.21 2.60
N ARG A 182 -16.04 -8.31 2.88
CA ARG A 182 -16.09 -6.91 2.43
C ARG A 182 -14.85 -6.47 1.66
N MET A 183 -13.66 -6.55 2.24
CA MET A 183 -12.45 -6.08 1.57
C MET A 183 -12.11 -6.96 0.36
N LEU A 184 -12.07 -8.28 0.56
CA LEU A 184 -11.66 -9.23 -0.47
C LEU A 184 -12.58 -9.21 -1.71
N PRO A 185 -13.93 -9.23 -1.59
CA PRO A 185 -14.80 -9.14 -2.76
C PRO A 185 -14.69 -7.79 -3.47
N ALA A 186 -14.44 -6.71 -2.73
CA ALA A 186 -14.24 -5.40 -3.34
C ALA A 186 -12.93 -5.33 -4.14
N LEU A 187 -11.82 -5.81 -3.58
CA LEU A 187 -10.53 -5.91 -4.26
C LEU A 187 -10.63 -6.80 -5.51
N ARG A 188 -11.21 -7.99 -5.39
CA ARG A 188 -11.44 -8.90 -6.55
C ARG A 188 -12.39 -8.32 -7.59
N GLY A 189 -13.29 -7.43 -7.18
CA GLY A 189 -14.20 -6.71 -8.06
C GLY A 189 -13.57 -5.52 -8.78
N GLY A 190 -12.28 -5.23 -8.54
CA GLY A 190 -11.57 -4.07 -9.10
C GLY A 190 -11.92 -2.75 -8.43
N LYS A 191 -12.48 -2.77 -7.21
CA LYS A 191 -12.79 -1.54 -6.48
C LYS A 191 -11.56 -1.01 -5.75
N SER A 192 -11.29 0.27 -5.95
CA SER A 192 -10.36 1.06 -5.14
C SER A 192 -10.88 1.19 -3.70
N VAL A 193 -10.56 0.23 -2.83
CA VAL A 193 -10.91 0.26 -1.40
C VAL A 193 -9.73 0.54 -0.48
N VAL A 194 -8.52 0.56 -1.03
CA VAL A 194 -7.29 0.97 -0.33
C VAL A 194 -6.80 2.22 -1.03
N GLY A 195 -7.10 3.37 -0.43
CA GLY A 195 -6.51 4.65 -0.83
C GLY A 195 -5.08 4.76 -0.34
N ARG A 196 -4.33 5.71 -0.90
CA ARG A 196 -2.94 5.98 -0.50
C ARG A 196 -2.81 6.29 0.99
N ASP A 197 -3.68 7.16 1.51
CA ASP A 197 -3.67 7.56 2.92
C ASP A 197 -4.04 6.42 3.88
N GLU A 198 -4.68 5.36 3.35
CA GLU A 198 -5.01 4.15 4.11
C GLU A 198 -3.94 3.05 3.98
N ALA A 199 -2.87 3.27 3.22
CA ALA A 199 -1.78 2.30 3.10
C ALA A 199 -1.11 2.06 4.45
N TYR A 200 -0.77 3.11 5.20
CA TYR A 200 -0.14 2.95 6.50
C TYR A 200 -0.96 2.09 7.48
N PRO A 201 -2.25 2.41 7.77
CA PRO A 201 -3.04 1.57 8.67
C PRO A 201 -3.30 0.17 8.13
N LEU A 202 -3.36 -0.04 6.81
CA LEU A 202 -3.50 -1.38 6.25
C LEU A 202 -2.27 -2.23 6.55
N TRP A 203 -1.06 -1.71 6.31
CA TRP A 203 0.16 -2.46 6.53
C TRP A 203 0.42 -2.76 8.00
N GLU A 204 0.07 -1.85 8.92
CA GLU A 204 0.15 -2.15 10.35
C GLU A 204 -0.80 -3.29 10.74
N LEU A 205 -2.01 -3.32 10.17
CA LEU A 205 -2.96 -4.41 10.39
C LEU A 205 -2.40 -5.74 9.86
N LEU A 206 -1.79 -5.73 8.66
CA LEU A 206 -1.21 -6.94 8.05
C LEU A 206 -0.03 -7.48 8.87
N HIS A 207 0.88 -6.60 9.30
CA HIS A 207 1.96 -6.97 10.22
C HIS A 207 1.40 -7.58 11.50
N ALA A 208 0.42 -6.92 12.12
CA ALA A 208 -0.14 -7.37 13.38
C ALA A 208 -0.77 -8.77 13.27
N ILE A 209 -1.61 -9.01 12.25
CA ILE A 209 -2.25 -10.32 12.04
C ILE A 209 -1.20 -11.38 11.69
N ARG A 210 -0.33 -11.13 10.71
CA ARG A 210 0.65 -12.13 10.26
C ARG A 210 1.63 -12.52 11.36
N ASP A 211 2.11 -11.54 12.13
CA ASP A 211 3.18 -11.79 13.09
C ASP A 211 2.67 -12.44 14.39
N ASN A 212 1.37 -12.36 14.68
CA ASN A 212 0.77 -12.85 15.93
C ASN A 212 -0.17 -14.04 15.75
N THR A 213 -0.69 -14.24 14.53
CA THR A 213 -1.57 -15.35 14.17
C THR A 213 -0.87 -16.23 13.12
N ASN A 214 -1.55 -17.28 12.65
CA ASN A 214 -1.07 -18.10 11.51
C ASN A 214 -1.76 -17.70 10.19
N ILE A 215 -2.24 -16.47 10.08
CA ILE A 215 -3.00 -15.98 8.92
C ILE A 215 -2.19 -14.89 8.23
N ASP A 216 -2.00 -15.02 6.92
CA ASP A 216 -1.53 -13.93 6.07
C ASP A 216 -2.66 -13.52 5.12
N LEU A 217 -3.30 -12.38 5.41
CA LEU A 217 -4.42 -11.87 4.62
C LEU A 217 -4.03 -11.61 3.15
N ARG A 218 -2.74 -11.42 2.87
CA ARG A 218 -2.24 -11.15 1.51
C ARG A 218 -2.39 -12.34 0.58
N GLU A 219 -2.38 -13.57 1.12
CA GLU A 219 -2.50 -14.80 0.34
C GLU A 219 -3.86 -14.93 -0.37
N THR A 220 -4.88 -14.24 0.12
CA THR A 220 -6.23 -14.25 -0.47
C THR A 220 -6.35 -13.40 -1.75
N VAL A 221 -5.43 -12.44 -1.95
CA VAL A 221 -5.39 -11.51 -3.09
C VAL A 221 -3.93 -11.13 -3.44
N PRO A 222 -3.10 -12.10 -3.82
CA PRO A 222 -1.64 -11.92 -3.90
C PRO A 222 -1.22 -10.91 -4.97
N ARG A 223 -1.95 -10.83 -6.10
CA ARG A 223 -1.65 -9.88 -7.19
C ARG A 223 -1.71 -8.44 -6.71
N PHE A 224 -2.74 -8.07 -5.94
CA PHE A 224 -2.87 -6.73 -5.38
C PHE A 224 -1.63 -6.37 -4.54
N PHE A 225 -1.23 -7.26 -3.62
CA PHE A 225 -0.11 -7.00 -2.73
C PHE A 225 1.26 -7.05 -3.40
N LYS A 226 1.39 -7.82 -4.49
CA LYS A 226 2.58 -7.81 -5.34
C LYS A 226 2.72 -6.46 -6.05
N ASP A 227 1.64 -5.96 -6.63
CA ASP A 227 1.69 -4.80 -7.52
C ASP A 227 1.64 -3.45 -6.75
N PHE A 228 1.04 -3.44 -5.55
CA PHE A 228 0.84 -2.21 -4.75
C PHE A 228 2.12 -1.43 -4.42
N PRO A 229 3.26 -2.05 -4.04
CA PRO A 229 4.50 -1.29 -3.78
C PRO A 229 4.95 -0.45 -4.99
N ILE A 230 4.84 -1.00 -6.20
CA ILE A 230 5.20 -0.30 -7.44
C ILE A 230 4.19 0.79 -7.77
N GLU A 231 2.91 0.51 -7.61
CA GLU A 231 1.85 1.52 -7.77
C GLU A 231 2.07 2.69 -6.79
N HIS A 232 2.30 2.40 -5.52
CA HIS A 232 2.54 3.38 -4.48
C HIS A 232 3.79 4.22 -4.76
N LEU A 233 4.84 3.62 -5.34
CA LEU A 233 6.03 4.31 -5.78
C LEU A 233 5.74 5.27 -6.94
N LEU A 234 5.03 4.80 -7.98
CA LEU A 234 4.74 5.59 -9.19
C LEU A 234 3.73 6.71 -8.98
N THR A 235 2.98 6.69 -7.89
CA THR A 235 2.02 7.73 -7.54
C THR A 235 2.65 8.96 -6.87
N HIS A 236 3.97 9.00 -6.65
CA HIS A 236 4.65 10.23 -6.22
C HIS A 236 4.84 11.19 -7.38
N TYR A 237 4.59 12.47 -7.13
CA TYR A 237 5.00 13.53 -8.03
C TYR A 237 6.54 13.56 -8.15
N PRO A 238 7.08 13.94 -9.33
CA PRO A 238 8.53 13.98 -9.55
C PRO A 238 9.30 14.93 -8.64
N ALA A 239 8.80 16.15 -8.44
CA ALA A 239 9.52 17.15 -7.66
C ALA A 239 9.55 16.84 -6.17
N THR A 240 10.68 17.13 -5.55
CA THR A 240 10.86 17.08 -4.11
C THR A 240 10.24 18.30 -3.45
N TYR A 241 9.79 18.12 -2.20
CA TYR A 241 9.27 19.21 -1.39
C TYR A 241 10.22 19.49 -0.22
N GLU A 242 10.76 20.70 -0.18
CA GLU A 242 11.67 21.15 0.88
C GLU A 242 10.90 21.52 2.15
N ALA A 243 11.31 20.97 3.28
CA ALA A 243 10.83 21.37 4.61
C ALA A 243 12.02 21.63 5.56
N PRO A 244 11.82 22.35 6.68
CA PRO A 244 12.91 22.69 7.59
C PRO A 244 13.71 21.49 8.11
N GLU A 245 13.05 20.34 8.31
CA GLU A 245 13.65 19.14 8.88
C GLU A 245 14.29 18.20 7.85
N ASN A 246 13.71 18.07 6.66
CA ASN A 246 14.13 17.15 5.59
C ASN A 246 13.35 17.45 4.29
N GLN A 247 13.67 16.72 3.21
CA GLN A 247 12.87 16.73 1.99
C GLN A 247 11.75 15.68 2.07
N TYR A 248 10.67 15.91 1.36
CA TYR A 248 9.53 15.00 1.24
C TYR A 248 9.26 14.64 -0.22
N ARG A 249 8.85 13.40 -0.43
CA ARG A 249 8.22 12.97 -1.68
C ARG A 249 6.73 13.08 -1.50
N ILE A 250 6.10 13.90 -2.34
CA ILE A 250 4.66 14.14 -2.26
C ILE A 250 3.95 13.13 -3.13
N GLY A 251 3.08 12.35 -2.50
CA GLY A 251 2.21 11.41 -3.19
C GLY A 251 1.02 12.09 -3.85
N LEU A 252 0.31 11.35 -4.70
CA LEU A 252 -0.96 11.80 -5.25
C LEU A 252 -1.88 12.29 -4.13
N THR A 253 -2.57 13.39 -4.39
CA THR A 253 -3.56 13.95 -3.48
C THR A 253 -4.74 14.52 -4.24
N LYS A 254 -5.92 14.43 -3.63
CA LYS A 254 -7.15 15.08 -4.14
C LYS A 254 -7.27 16.52 -3.65
N SER A 255 -6.50 16.90 -2.63
CA SER A 255 -6.55 18.22 -2.00
C SER A 255 -5.77 19.23 -2.83
N ALA A 256 -6.35 20.41 -3.04
CA ALA A 256 -5.63 21.55 -3.59
C ALA A 256 -4.89 22.30 -2.46
N GLY A 257 -3.73 22.88 -2.77
CA GLY A 257 -2.96 23.71 -1.84
C GLY A 257 -1.59 23.12 -1.49
N GLU A 258 -1.07 23.52 -0.32
CA GLU A 258 0.20 23.00 0.18
C GLU A 258 0.11 21.50 0.49
N PRO A 259 1.17 20.72 0.25
CA PRO A 259 1.19 19.31 0.59
C PRO A 259 1.03 19.06 2.09
N ASP A 260 0.26 18.03 2.45
CA ASP A 260 0.19 17.54 3.82
C ASP A 260 1.44 16.68 4.13
N LEU A 261 2.35 17.25 4.91
CA LEU A 261 3.61 16.59 5.28
C LEU A 261 3.41 15.41 6.24
N ASN A 262 2.32 15.38 7.01
CA ASN A 262 1.99 14.22 7.84
C ASN A 262 1.50 13.07 6.95
N ALA A 263 0.69 13.36 5.93
CA ALA A 263 0.29 12.36 4.94
C ALA A 263 1.51 11.82 4.16
N ALA A 264 2.45 12.69 3.77
CA ALA A 264 3.70 12.28 3.14
C ALA A 264 4.58 11.42 4.07
N ALA A 265 4.67 11.77 5.36
CA ALA A 265 5.39 10.97 6.35
C ALA A 265 4.75 9.59 6.57
N LEU A 266 3.42 9.50 6.66
CA LEU A 266 2.70 8.23 6.78
C LEU A 266 2.81 7.39 5.50
N SER A 267 2.78 8.02 4.33
CA SER A 267 3.04 7.38 3.04
C SER A 267 4.41 6.71 3.04
N ARG A 268 5.46 7.43 3.45
CA ARG A 268 6.81 6.85 3.58
C ARG A 268 6.86 5.75 4.64
N ALA A 269 6.18 5.92 5.77
CA ALA A 269 6.10 4.89 6.80
C ALA A 269 5.44 3.61 6.28
N ALA A 270 4.40 3.73 5.44
CA ALA A 270 3.74 2.59 4.80
C ALA A 270 4.70 1.84 3.88
N GLU A 271 5.54 2.55 3.13
CA GLU A 271 6.55 1.97 2.26
C GLU A 271 7.64 1.24 3.05
N LEU A 272 8.10 1.79 4.17
CA LEU A 272 9.02 1.11 5.08
C LEU A 272 8.37 -0.17 5.66
N GLU A 273 7.07 -0.14 5.96
CA GLU A 273 6.33 -1.32 6.41
C GLU A 273 6.15 -2.37 5.30
N MET A 274 5.92 -1.96 4.04
CA MET A 274 5.89 -2.87 2.88
C MET A 274 7.18 -3.65 2.77
N VAL A 275 8.31 -2.94 2.81
CA VAL A 275 9.64 -3.55 2.75
C VAL A 275 9.88 -4.47 3.94
N ALA A 276 9.50 -4.04 5.16
CA ALA A 276 9.66 -4.84 6.37
C ALA A 276 8.79 -6.11 6.38
N LEU A 277 7.61 -6.07 5.74
CA LEU A 277 6.71 -7.21 5.66
C LEU A 277 7.25 -8.25 4.68
N ASP A 278 7.75 -7.83 3.52
CA ASP A 278 8.21 -8.73 2.47
C ASP A 278 9.58 -8.34 1.92
N VAL A 279 10.61 -8.65 2.69
CA VAL A 279 11.99 -8.22 2.41
C VAL A 279 12.58 -8.81 1.12
N ASN A 280 12.00 -9.90 0.62
CA ASN A 280 12.54 -10.67 -0.51
C ASN A 280 11.77 -10.45 -1.82
N ALA A 281 10.58 -9.83 -1.78
CA ALA A 281 9.86 -9.48 -2.99
C ALA A 281 10.66 -8.47 -3.84
N ALA A 282 10.68 -8.67 -5.16
CA ALA A 282 11.44 -7.80 -6.06
C ALA A 282 10.93 -6.35 -6.00
N GLU A 283 9.61 -6.18 -5.91
CA GLU A 283 8.92 -4.90 -5.78
C GLU A 283 9.32 -4.18 -4.49
N SER A 284 9.41 -4.91 -3.37
CA SER A 284 9.93 -4.38 -2.10
C SER A 284 11.40 -3.99 -2.20
N GLN A 285 12.23 -4.72 -2.95
CA GLN A 285 13.64 -4.36 -3.12
C GLN A 285 13.81 -3.09 -3.96
N MET A 286 13.00 -2.88 -4.99
CA MET A 286 12.96 -1.61 -5.73
C MET A 286 12.54 -0.46 -4.80
N LEU A 287 11.50 -0.69 -3.99
CA LEU A 287 11.02 0.28 -3.01
C LEU A 287 12.08 0.57 -1.92
N GLN A 288 12.86 -0.41 -1.50
CA GLN A 288 13.99 -0.21 -0.60
C GLN A 288 15.04 0.72 -1.21
N GLY A 289 15.40 0.54 -2.49
CA GLY A 289 16.31 1.46 -3.19
C GLY A 289 15.76 2.88 -3.30
N TRP A 290 14.44 3.02 -3.47
CA TRP A 290 13.75 4.31 -3.40
C TRP A 290 13.89 4.94 -2.00
N LEU A 291 13.61 4.18 -0.93
CA LEU A 291 13.50 4.71 0.43
C LEU A 291 14.82 5.14 1.08
N MET A 292 15.94 4.51 0.75
CA MET A 292 17.22 4.69 1.46
C MET A 292 18.00 5.96 1.09
N HIS A 293 17.36 6.92 0.43
CA HIS A 293 17.92 8.25 0.18
C HIS A 293 17.85 9.11 1.46
N ASP A 294 19.01 9.52 1.98
CA ASP A 294 19.13 10.19 3.30
C ASP A 294 18.42 11.55 3.41
N HIS A 295 18.20 12.24 2.27
CA HIS A 295 17.49 13.51 2.21
C HIS A 295 16.01 13.38 2.58
N PHE A 296 15.43 12.18 2.41
CA PHE A 296 14.02 11.89 2.74
C PHE A 296 13.84 11.15 4.07
N MET A 297 14.93 10.92 4.83
CA MET A 297 14.83 10.34 6.16
C MET A 297 13.91 11.21 7.02
N LEU A 298 12.88 10.63 7.65
CA LEU A 298 11.96 11.42 8.48
C LEU A 298 12.65 11.88 9.77
N ARG A 299 12.88 13.18 9.89
CA ARG A 299 13.63 13.76 11.01
C ARG A 299 12.75 14.48 12.02
N GLY A 300 11.54 14.91 11.64
CA GLY A 300 10.62 15.63 12.53
C GLY A 300 10.01 14.78 13.66
N THR A 301 9.38 15.44 14.63
CA THR A 301 8.73 14.80 15.80
C THR A 301 7.62 13.82 15.42
N PHE A 302 6.96 14.03 14.29
CA PHE A 302 5.96 13.10 13.78
C PHE A 302 6.59 11.85 13.17
N GLY A 303 7.53 12.03 12.25
CA GLY A 303 8.04 10.95 11.40
C GLY A 303 9.19 10.13 11.97
N ALA A 304 10.04 10.71 12.83
CA ALA A 304 11.22 10.02 13.37
C ALA A 304 10.91 8.70 14.10
N PRO A 305 9.83 8.58 14.91
CA PRO A 305 9.46 7.29 15.51
C PRO A 305 9.15 6.20 14.48
N TYR A 306 8.50 6.54 13.37
CA TYR A 306 8.17 5.59 12.30
C TYR A 306 9.40 5.16 11.51
N GLU A 307 10.24 6.13 11.13
CA GLU A 307 11.50 5.86 10.44
C GLU A 307 12.40 4.95 11.29
N PHE A 308 12.48 5.22 12.60
CA PHE A 308 13.28 4.38 13.50
C PHE A 308 12.70 2.97 13.69
N LEU A 309 11.37 2.83 13.80
CA LEU A 309 10.72 1.53 13.97
C LEU A 309 10.94 0.61 12.75
N TRP A 310 10.75 1.15 11.54
CA TRP A 310 10.59 0.33 10.35
C TRP A 310 11.83 0.25 9.45
N ALA A 311 12.60 1.34 9.35
CA ALA A 311 13.71 1.38 8.41
C ALA A 311 14.78 0.35 8.75
N ASN A 312 15.30 -0.31 7.72
CA ASN A 312 16.45 -1.17 7.80
C ASN A 312 17.49 -0.74 6.76
N PRO A 313 18.43 0.16 7.09
CA PRO A 313 19.42 0.66 6.14
C PRO A 313 20.43 -0.40 5.67
N TYR A 314 20.45 -1.56 6.32
CA TYR A 314 21.33 -2.67 5.95
C TYR A 314 20.68 -3.67 4.99
N GLN A 315 19.38 -3.50 4.70
CA GLN A 315 18.70 -4.34 3.73
C GLN A 315 19.08 -3.88 2.32
N PRO A 316 19.57 -4.79 1.46
CA PRO A 316 19.88 -4.44 0.08
C PRO A 316 18.61 -4.01 -0.66
N GLY A 317 18.76 -2.99 -1.51
CA GLY A 317 17.72 -2.54 -2.44
C GLY A 317 18.19 -2.65 -3.87
N LEU A 318 17.25 -2.78 -4.79
CA LEU A 318 17.47 -2.65 -6.22
C LEU A 318 17.25 -1.20 -6.64
N SER A 319 17.86 -0.79 -7.75
CA SER A 319 17.67 0.55 -8.29
C SER A 319 16.25 0.73 -8.81
N TYR A 320 15.52 1.72 -8.28
CA TYR A 320 14.15 2.04 -8.71
C TYR A 320 14.10 2.53 -10.18
N TYR A 321 15.22 2.89 -10.80
CA TYR A 321 15.31 3.18 -12.24
C TYR A 321 14.93 1.98 -13.13
N HIS A 322 14.88 0.76 -12.58
CA HIS A 322 14.38 -0.42 -13.30
C HIS A 322 12.85 -0.55 -13.28
N VAL A 323 12.15 0.28 -12.50
CA VAL A 323 10.69 0.32 -12.53
C VAL A 323 10.25 1.00 -13.84
N PRO A 324 9.34 0.37 -14.62
CA PRO A 324 8.83 0.96 -15.85
C PRO A 324 8.22 2.34 -15.62
N LEU A 325 8.40 3.22 -16.60
CA LEU A 325 7.86 4.57 -16.57
C LEU A 325 6.34 4.61 -16.81
N ILE A 326 5.76 3.50 -17.27
CA ILE A 326 4.32 3.29 -17.44
C ILE A 326 3.88 2.20 -16.47
N TYR A 327 2.84 2.48 -15.71
CA TYR A 327 2.12 1.49 -14.93
C TYR A 327 0.64 1.58 -15.22
N HIS A 328 0.13 0.54 -15.87
CA HIS A 328 -1.28 0.36 -16.19
C HIS A 328 -1.82 -0.83 -15.38
N ASN A 329 -2.75 -0.54 -14.48
CA ASN A 329 -3.46 -1.55 -13.69
C ASN A 329 -4.91 -1.64 -14.17
N ASN A 330 -5.14 -2.57 -15.09
CA ASN A 330 -6.43 -2.80 -15.72
C ASN A 330 -7.51 -3.32 -14.75
N ASP A 331 -7.12 -4.05 -13.70
CA ASP A 331 -8.05 -4.58 -12.70
C ASP A 331 -8.73 -3.44 -11.92
N PHE A 332 -7.98 -2.37 -11.61
CA PHE A 332 -8.46 -1.22 -10.84
C PHE A 332 -8.71 0.04 -11.68
N GLY A 333 -8.38 0.02 -12.97
CA GLY A 333 -8.60 1.16 -13.85
C GLY A 333 -7.68 2.34 -13.57
N ARG A 334 -6.39 2.06 -13.30
CA ARG A 334 -5.40 3.07 -12.93
C ARG A 334 -4.28 3.13 -13.96
N LEU A 335 -3.82 4.34 -14.27
CA LEU A 335 -2.70 4.58 -15.16
C LEU A 335 -1.79 5.65 -14.57
N PHE A 336 -0.51 5.34 -14.42
CA PHE A 336 0.52 6.30 -14.04
C PHE A 336 1.63 6.27 -15.10
N VAL A 337 2.01 7.45 -15.59
CA VAL A 337 3.03 7.60 -16.62
C VAL A 337 4.01 8.67 -16.18
N ARG A 338 5.30 8.42 -16.40
CA ARG A 338 6.41 9.35 -16.15
C ARG A 338 7.24 9.50 -17.41
N SER A 339 7.87 10.65 -17.61
CA SER A 339 8.85 10.84 -18.69
C SER A 339 10.27 10.39 -18.29
N SER A 340 10.58 10.40 -16.99
CA SER A 340 11.81 9.86 -16.39
C SER A 340 11.65 9.72 -14.86
N TRP A 341 12.73 9.32 -14.20
CA TRP A 341 12.82 9.26 -12.73
C TRP A 341 13.41 10.53 -12.09
N ASP A 342 13.73 11.54 -12.92
CA ASP A 342 14.33 12.80 -12.47
C ASP A 342 13.27 13.74 -11.86
N GLU A 343 13.72 14.76 -11.13
CA GLU A 343 12.83 15.69 -10.40
C GLU A 343 12.04 16.63 -11.33
N ASP A 344 12.52 16.86 -12.56
CA ASP A 344 11.88 17.68 -13.58
C ASP A 344 11.00 16.88 -14.54
N ALA A 345 10.82 15.57 -14.29
CA ALA A 345 10.00 14.71 -15.12
C ALA A 345 8.56 15.22 -15.24
N GLU A 346 7.96 14.97 -16.40
CA GLU A 346 6.52 15.05 -16.55
C GLU A 346 5.88 13.78 -15.98
N TRP A 347 4.73 13.94 -15.33
CA TRP A 347 3.98 12.84 -14.74
C TRP A 347 2.50 13.00 -15.02
N PHE A 348 1.85 11.90 -15.34
CA PHE A 348 0.40 11.80 -15.48
C PHE A 348 -0.13 10.71 -14.57
N GLY A 349 -1.27 10.98 -13.94
CA GLY A 349 -2.01 9.99 -13.18
C GLY A 349 -3.49 10.00 -13.52
N TYR A 350 -4.04 8.80 -13.70
CA TYR A 350 -5.47 8.49 -13.76
C TYR A 350 -5.82 7.49 -12.66
N TRP A 351 -6.71 7.87 -11.74
CA TRP A 351 -7.19 6.96 -10.69
C TRP A 351 -8.56 7.40 -10.18
N ASP A 352 -9.46 6.46 -9.97
CA ASP A 352 -10.80 6.71 -9.40
C ASP A 352 -11.54 7.87 -10.08
N GLY A 353 -11.40 7.98 -11.41
CA GLY A 353 -11.96 9.06 -12.23
C GLY A 353 -11.29 10.42 -12.12
N ASN A 354 -10.21 10.55 -11.33
CA ASN A 354 -9.38 11.74 -11.23
C ASN A 354 -8.27 11.66 -12.27
N MET A 355 -7.95 12.81 -12.84
CA MET A 355 -6.81 12.97 -13.75
C MET A 355 -6.00 14.18 -13.34
N GLN A 356 -4.69 14.00 -13.26
CA GLN A 356 -3.75 15.07 -12.96
C GLN A 356 -2.51 14.95 -13.84
N MET A 357 -1.97 16.10 -14.22
CA MET A 357 -0.67 16.25 -14.88
C MET A 357 0.25 17.02 -13.94
N PHE A 358 1.48 16.57 -13.80
CA PHE A 358 2.57 17.33 -13.24
C PHE A 358 3.55 17.65 -14.36
N SER A 359 3.78 18.92 -14.62
CA SER A 359 4.75 19.38 -15.61
C SER A 359 5.27 20.75 -15.20
N GLN A 360 6.54 21.02 -15.48
CA GLN A 360 7.20 22.29 -15.15
C GLN A 360 7.05 22.69 -13.67
N GLY A 361 7.10 21.71 -12.75
CA GLY A 361 6.98 21.94 -11.31
C GLY A 361 5.56 22.17 -10.80
N HIS A 362 4.53 22.07 -11.63
CA HIS A 362 3.15 22.39 -11.27
C HIS A 362 2.19 21.23 -11.49
N LEU A 363 1.28 21.03 -10.52
CA LEU A 363 0.18 20.08 -10.61
C LEU A 363 -1.06 20.73 -11.23
N THR A 364 -1.58 20.13 -12.29
CA THR A 364 -2.78 20.59 -13.01
C THR A 364 -3.84 19.48 -13.03
N PRO A 365 -5.00 19.67 -12.38
CA PRO A 365 -6.13 18.78 -12.55
C PRO A 365 -6.65 18.84 -13.99
N LEU A 366 -6.80 17.67 -14.63
CA LEU A 366 -7.31 17.55 -15.99
C LEU A 366 -8.82 17.25 -16.04
N SER A 367 -9.49 17.21 -14.88
CA SER A 367 -10.93 16.91 -14.74
C SER A 367 -11.84 17.90 -15.49
N ALA A 368 -11.40 19.15 -15.68
CA ALA A 368 -12.09 20.16 -16.49
C ALA A 368 -11.65 20.17 -17.97
N GLN A 369 -10.64 19.38 -18.33
CA GLN A 369 -9.98 19.35 -19.63
C GLN A 369 -10.24 18.06 -20.41
N LEU A 370 -11.44 17.50 -20.26
CA LEU A 370 -11.95 16.39 -21.09
C LEU A 370 -12.02 16.72 -22.60
N ASN A 371 -11.62 17.95 -22.96
CA ASN A 371 -11.51 18.51 -24.30
C ASN A 371 -10.05 18.80 -24.75
N ALA A 372 -9.02 18.36 -24.04
CA ALA A 372 -7.60 18.62 -24.37
C ALA A 372 -7.13 17.85 -25.63
N PRO A 373 -6.07 18.33 -26.34
CA PRO A 373 -5.37 17.53 -27.34
C PRO A 373 -4.71 16.29 -26.70
N PRO A 374 -4.31 15.28 -27.49
CA PRO A 374 -3.49 14.20 -26.98
C PRO A 374 -2.23 14.72 -26.30
N ILE A 375 -1.81 14.05 -25.23
CA ILE A 375 -0.61 14.39 -24.46
C ILE A 375 0.43 13.30 -24.72
N SER A 376 1.60 13.64 -25.25
CA SER A 376 2.75 12.73 -25.31
C SER A 376 3.63 12.95 -24.09
N LEU A 377 4.06 11.85 -23.47
CA LEU A 377 5.00 11.79 -22.35
C LEU A 377 6.28 11.03 -22.73
N LYS A 378 6.61 10.97 -24.03
CA LYS A 378 7.68 10.15 -24.66
C LYS A 378 7.47 8.65 -24.57
N GLU A 379 7.09 8.13 -23.41
CA GLU A 379 6.83 6.70 -23.23
C GLU A 379 5.39 6.33 -23.60
N ALA A 380 4.48 7.30 -23.52
CA ALA A 380 3.08 7.07 -23.84
C ALA A 380 2.41 8.27 -24.50
N LEU A 381 1.47 7.97 -25.40
CA LEU A 381 0.53 8.93 -25.96
C LEU A 381 -0.85 8.74 -25.34
N LEU A 382 -1.31 9.77 -24.62
CA LEU A 382 -2.59 9.80 -23.93
C LEU A 382 -3.64 10.50 -24.78
N CYS A 383 -4.67 9.77 -25.16
CA CYS A 383 -5.77 10.24 -26.00
C CYS A 383 -7.09 10.26 -25.21
N PHE A 384 -7.85 11.35 -25.27
CA PHE A 384 -9.07 11.52 -24.49
C PHE A 384 -10.33 11.26 -25.33
N ALA A 385 -11.04 10.19 -25.00
CA ALA A 385 -12.13 9.66 -25.80
C ALA A 385 -13.46 10.41 -25.65
N GLN A 386 -13.59 11.31 -24.67
CA GLN A 386 -14.82 12.09 -24.49
C GLN A 386 -15.06 13.11 -25.62
N ARG A 387 -14.00 13.66 -26.24
CA ARG A 387 -14.11 14.67 -27.31
C ARG A 387 -14.26 14.05 -28.70
N ALA A 388 -13.51 12.99 -28.99
CA ALA A 388 -13.50 12.36 -30.30
C ALA A 388 -13.33 10.85 -30.14
N ARG A 389 -14.03 10.10 -30.98
CA ARG A 389 -13.78 8.67 -31.19
C ARG A 389 -12.92 8.43 -32.43
N LYS A 390 -12.23 9.47 -32.89
CA LYS A 390 -11.36 9.46 -34.07
C LYS A 390 -10.11 10.26 -33.72
N PHE A 391 -8.96 9.66 -33.90
CA PHE A 391 -7.66 10.26 -33.62
C PHE A 391 -6.78 10.09 -34.85
N ARG A 392 -5.79 10.99 -34.97
CA ARG A 392 -4.70 10.82 -35.91
C ARG A 392 -3.43 11.01 -35.11
N VAL A 393 -2.64 9.95 -35.04
CA VAL A 393 -1.46 9.87 -34.19
C VAL A 393 -0.24 9.56 -35.04
N THR A 394 0.91 10.08 -34.65
CA THR A 394 2.20 9.73 -35.25
C THR A 394 3.09 9.35 -34.08
N LEU A 395 3.60 8.11 -34.10
CA LEU A 395 4.49 7.61 -33.06
C LEU A 395 5.91 7.56 -33.59
N ASP A 396 6.81 8.24 -32.90
CA ASP A 396 8.23 8.33 -33.27
C ASP A 396 9.07 7.21 -32.58
N GLU A 397 8.68 6.76 -31.38
CA GLU A 397 9.36 5.73 -30.58
C GLU A 397 8.43 4.55 -30.20
N GLU A 398 8.81 3.71 -29.22
CA GLU A 398 7.97 2.63 -28.68
C GLU A 398 6.87 3.16 -27.74
N GLU A 399 6.19 4.24 -28.13
CA GLU A 399 5.18 4.86 -27.27
C GLU A 399 3.93 3.98 -27.17
N ALA A 400 3.48 3.66 -25.94
CA ALA A 400 2.20 3.01 -25.73
C ALA A 400 1.04 4.01 -25.93
N VAL A 401 -0.03 3.62 -26.61
CA VAL A 401 -1.20 4.50 -26.82
C VAL A 401 -2.30 4.15 -25.84
N PHE A 402 -2.68 5.11 -24.99
CA PHE A 402 -3.80 4.96 -24.06
C PHE A 402 -4.96 5.84 -24.46
N ILE A 403 -6.16 5.24 -24.50
CA ILE A 403 -7.42 5.92 -24.70
C ILE A 403 -8.15 6.00 -23.36
N LEU A 404 -8.38 7.22 -22.87
CA LEU A 404 -8.95 7.50 -21.56
C LEU A 404 -10.38 8.05 -21.67
N GLY A 405 -11.19 7.84 -20.62
CA GLY A 405 -12.54 8.40 -20.53
C GLY A 405 -13.59 7.64 -21.36
N LEU A 406 -13.37 6.34 -21.58
CA LEU A 406 -14.37 5.42 -22.09
C LEU A 406 -15.35 5.02 -20.98
N GLN A 407 -16.46 4.37 -21.35
CA GLN A 407 -17.31 3.75 -20.34
C GLN A 407 -16.59 2.51 -19.79
N PRO A 408 -16.46 2.35 -18.47
CA PRO A 408 -15.83 1.17 -17.88
C PRO A 408 -16.48 -0.14 -18.34
N LYS A 409 -15.65 -1.16 -18.63
CA LYS A 409 -16.10 -2.52 -19.00
C LYS A 409 -16.99 -2.58 -20.26
N ARG A 410 -17.02 -1.53 -21.09
CA ARG A 410 -17.72 -1.55 -22.39
C ARG A 410 -16.81 -2.04 -23.51
N THR A 411 -17.40 -2.75 -24.45
CA THR A 411 -16.73 -3.22 -25.66
C THR A 411 -16.75 -2.14 -26.73
N TYR A 412 -15.61 -1.93 -27.35
CA TYR A 412 -15.40 -1.01 -28.45
C TYR A 412 -14.82 -1.75 -29.65
N GLN A 413 -15.37 -1.47 -30.82
CA GLN A 413 -14.74 -1.80 -32.09
C GLN A 413 -13.66 -0.77 -32.38
N VAL A 414 -12.44 -1.25 -32.59
CA VAL A 414 -11.24 -0.47 -32.85
C VAL A 414 -10.84 -0.66 -34.32
N GLU A 415 -10.67 0.44 -35.01
CA GLU A 415 -10.16 0.49 -36.38
C GLU A 415 -8.89 1.33 -36.36
N ILE A 416 -7.79 0.73 -36.81
CA ILE A 416 -6.48 1.35 -36.95
C ILE A 416 -6.12 1.28 -38.44
N ASP A 417 -5.64 2.38 -39.03
CA ASP A 417 -5.29 2.42 -40.45
C ASP A 417 -4.28 1.30 -40.80
N ASP A 418 -4.59 0.55 -41.87
CA ASP A 418 -3.82 -0.61 -42.37
C ASP A 418 -3.78 -1.84 -41.47
N GLU A 419 -4.58 -1.89 -40.40
CA GLU A 419 -4.72 -3.04 -39.50
C GLU A 419 -6.13 -3.66 -39.60
N GLU A 420 -6.27 -4.91 -39.15
CA GLU A 420 -7.59 -5.55 -39.05
C GLU A 420 -8.44 -4.88 -37.96
N ILE A 421 -9.73 -4.70 -38.24
CA ILE A 421 -10.68 -4.19 -37.24
C ILE A 421 -10.90 -5.28 -36.19
N PHE A 422 -10.76 -4.92 -34.91
CA PHE A 422 -10.98 -5.82 -33.79
C PHE A 422 -11.88 -5.22 -32.72
N GLU A 423 -12.38 -6.06 -31.82
CA GLU A 423 -13.13 -5.62 -30.65
C GLU A 423 -12.28 -5.80 -29.39
N THR A 424 -12.34 -4.82 -28.50
CA THR A 424 -11.67 -4.89 -27.19
C THR A 424 -12.52 -4.20 -26.13
N GLN A 425 -12.35 -4.63 -24.88
CA GLN A 425 -13.11 -4.11 -23.74
C GLN A 425 -12.28 -3.09 -22.97
N ALA A 426 -12.86 -1.92 -22.70
CA ALA A 426 -12.26 -0.95 -21.80
C ALA A 426 -12.19 -1.51 -20.38
N ASP A 427 -11.14 -1.17 -19.65
CA ASP A 427 -10.88 -1.70 -18.31
C ASP A 427 -11.88 -1.17 -17.24
N ALA A 428 -11.60 -1.43 -15.95
CA ALA A 428 -12.42 -0.96 -14.84
C ALA A 428 -12.47 0.58 -14.70
N GLY A 429 -11.51 1.29 -15.27
CA GLY A 429 -11.40 2.75 -15.27
C GLY A 429 -11.89 3.40 -16.55
N GLY A 430 -12.24 2.63 -17.59
CA GLY A 430 -12.57 3.15 -18.90
C GLY A 430 -11.32 3.52 -19.72
N ILE A 431 -10.26 2.72 -19.61
CA ILE A 431 -9.00 2.85 -20.32
C ILE A 431 -8.89 1.73 -21.37
N LEU A 432 -8.40 2.06 -22.56
CA LEU A 432 -7.89 1.09 -23.52
C LEU A 432 -6.42 1.35 -23.80
N GLU A 433 -5.62 0.29 -23.76
CA GLU A 433 -4.25 0.28 -24.26
C GLU A 433 -4.25 -0.31 -25.67
N LEU A 434 -3.62 0.39 -26.61
CA LEU A 434 -3.61 0.03 -28.03
C LEU A 434 -2.18 -0.02 -28.55
N ASP A 435 -1.89 -1.05 -29.34
CA ASP A 435 -0.69 -1.12 -30.17
C ASP A 435 -0.99 -0.46 -31.52
N VAL A 436 -0.18 0.53 -31.90
CA VAL A 436 -0.42 1.37 -33.08
C VAL A 436 0.82 1.40 -33.98
N PRO A 437 0.67 1.26 -35.31
CA PRO A 437 1.79 1.35 -36.25
C PRO A 437 2.63 2.61 -36.12
N ARG A 438 3.95 2.42 -36.09
CA ARG A 438 4.97 3.46 -35.87
C ARG A 438 5.46 4.09 -37.18
N GLY A 439 6.09 5.26 -37.09
CA GLY A 439 6.81 5.92 -38.19
C GLY A 439 5.94 6.47 -39.33
N LYS A 440 4.61 6.44 -39.17
CA LYS A 440 3.64 7.06 -40.09
C LYS A 440 2.48 7.67 -39.29
N ALA A 441 1.80 8.63 -39.91
CA ALA A 441 0.57 9.18 -39.35
C ALA A 441 -0.58 8.17 -39.53
N THR A 442 -1.05 7.60 -38.43
CA THR A 442 -2.05 6.53 -38.38
C THR A 442 -3.36 7.06 -37.82
N GLY A 443 -4.46 6.82 -38.53
CA GLY A 443 -5.82 7.04 -38.06
C GLY A 443 -6.26 5.95 -37.09
N LEU A 444 -6.94 6.36 -36.01
CA LEU A 444 -7.58 5.47 -35.04
C LEU A 444 -9.05 5.86 -34.94
N ARG A 445 -9.96 4.88 -34.98
CA ARG A 445 -11.39 5.08 -34.73
C ARG A 445 -11.94 4.06 -33.73
N LEU A 446 -12.77 4.55 -32.83
CA LEU A 446 -13.50 3.76 -31.84
C LEU A 446 -15.00 3.82 -32.10
N LYS A 447 -15.68 2.70 -31.98
CA LYS A 447 -17.15 2.64 -32.00
C LYS A 447 -17.63 1.76 -30.86
N GLU A 448 -18.50 2.31 -30.01
CA GLU A 448 -19.13 1.51 -28.94
C GLU A 448 -19.99 0.42 -29.56
N VAL A 449 -19.77 -0.83 -29.15
CA VAL A 449 -20.61 -1.96 -29.57
C VAL A 449 -21.87 -1.91 -28.72
N THR A 450 -23.00 -1.56 -29.34
CA THR A 450 -24.31 -1.59 -28.67
C THR A 450 -24.68 -3.05 -28.40
N PRO A 451 -25.11 -3.40 -27.17
CA PRO A 451 -25.44 -4.77 -26.80
C PRO A 451 -26.61 -5.38 -27.57
#